data_AF-A0A6A5SBV7-F1
#
_entry.id   AF-A0A6A5SBV7-F1
#
_cell.length_a   1.000
_cell.length_b   1.000
_cell.length_c   1.000
_cell.angle_alpha   90.00
_cell.angle_beta   90.00
_cell.angle_gamma   90.00
#
_symmetry.space_group_name_H-M   'P 1'
#
loop_
_entity.id
_entity.type
_entity.pdbx_description
1 polymer ?
#
loop_
_entity_poly.entity_id
_entity_poly.type
_entity_poly.pdbx_seq_one_letter_code
_entity_poly.pdbx_strand_id
1 'polypeptide(L)' 'WMDTAVKLRIDIEGHEEIIWAYELKGDEQYDLILGRPWMDWHRVTLAPAKKS' A
#
# COMPACT_ATOMS: atom_id res chain seq x y z
N TRP A 1 9.94 12.06 -10.86
CA TRP A 1 9.37 13.29 -10.27
C TRP A 1 8.23 12.87 -9.37
N MET A 2 8.55 12.60 -8.10
CA MET A 2 7.59 12.26 -7.04
C MET A 2 7.37 13.56 -6.27
N ASP A 3 6.28 14.27 -6.52
CA ASP A 3 6.15 15.66 -6.04
C ASP A 3 5.00 15.88 -5.05
N THR A 4 4.19 14.87 -4.76
CA THR A 4 3.08 15.01 -3.80
C THR A 4 3.11 13.91 -2.74
N ALA A 5 3.32 14.28 -1.49
CA ALA A 5 3.01 13.42 -0.35
C ALA A 5 1.56 13.66 0.07
N VAL A 6 0.78 12.58 0.16
CA VAL A 6 -0.63 12.60 0.55
C VAL A 6 -0.81 11.85 1.86
N LYS A 7 -1.78 12.29 2.65
CA LYS A 7 -2.18 11.64 3.89
C LYS A 7 -3.46 10.85 3.65
N LEU A 8 -3.42 9.54 3.89
CA LEU A 8 -4.52 8.63 3.61
C LEU A 8 -4.96 7.95 4.90
N ARG A 9 -6.26 7.74 5.06
CA ARG A 9 -6.80 6.75 6.00
C ARG A 9 -7.06 5.48 5.19
N ILE A 10 -6.46 4.38 5.60
CA ILE A 10 -6.65 3.07 4.96
C ILE A 10 -7.28 2.11 5.96
N ASP A 11 -8.09 1.18 5.44
CA ASP A 11 -8.54 -0.01 6.14
C ASP A 11 -8.18 -1.21 5.26
N ILE A 12 -7.30 -2.07 5.77
CA ILE A 12 -6.89 -3.30 5.10
C ILE A 12 -7.17 -4.45 6.05
N GLU A 13 -8.14 -5.30 5.71
CA GLU A 13 -8.52 -6.48 6.50
C GLU A 13 -8.83 -6.14 7.98
N GLY A 14 -9.41 -4.97 8.26
CA GLY A 14 -9.74 -4.52 9.61
C GLY A 14 -8.61 -3.79 10.35
N HIS A 15 -7.47 -3.58 9.69
CA HIS A 15 -6.40 -2.72 10.18
C HIS A 15 -6.60 -1.29 9.68
N GLU A 16 -7.25 -0.46 10.50
CA GLU A 16 -7.40 0.96 10.23
C GLU A 16 -6.17 1.76 10.69
N GLU A 17 -5.62 2.58 9.80
CA GLU A 17 -4.54 3.49 10.15
C GLU A 17 -4.50 4.72 9.23
N ILE A 18 -3.67 5.69 9.63
CA ILE A 18 -3.39 6.89 8.86
C ILE A 18 -1.94 6.84 8.39
N ILE A 19 -1.73 6.77 7.08
CA ILE A 19 -0.41 6.70 6.46
C ILE A 19 -0.09 7.95 5.64
N TRP A 20 1.20 8.17 5.42
CA TRP A 20 1.70 9.05 4.37
C TRP A 20 2.10 8.22 3.16
N ALA A 21 1.67 8.61 1.98
CA ALA A 21 2.00 7.96 0.72
C ALA A 21 2.47 8.99 -0.31
N TYR A 22 3.16 8.53 -1.34
CA TYR A 22 3.56 9.37 -2.47
C TYR A 22 2.65 9.11 -3.66
N GLU A 23 2.20 10.18 -4.30
CA GLU A 23 1.46 10.09 -5.56
C GLU A 23 2.40 9.65 -6.68
N LEU A 24 2.07 8.54 -7.35
CA LEU A 24 2.76 8.04 -8.53
C LEU A 24 2.01 8.51 -9.78
N LYS A 25 2.63 9.42 -10.55
CA LYS A 25 2.05 9.88 -11.82
C LYS A 25 2.36 8.89 -12.94
N GLY A 26 1.31 8.33 -13.55
CA GLY A 26 1.40 7.53 -14.78
C GLY A 26 1.35 6.01 -14.61
N ASP A 27 1.12 5.51 -13.40
CA ASP A 27 0.81 4.09 -13.16
C ASP A 27 -0.64 3.97 -12.69
N GLU A 28 -1.55 3.69 -13.63
CA GLU A 28 -2.99 3.53 -13.38
C GLU A 28 -3.37 2.07 -13.07
N GLN A 29 -2.39 1.16 -13.00
CA GLN A 29 -2.69 -0.25 -12.79
C GLN A 29 -3.18 -0.53 -11.37
N TYR A 30 -2.79 0.29 -10.39
CA TYR A 30 -3.07 0.07 -8.99
C TYR A 30 -3.51 1.36 -8.29
N ASP A 31 -4.56 1.29 -7.49
CA ASP A 31 -5.04 2.42 -6.68
C ASP A 31 -4.06 2.74 -5.52
N LEU A 32 -3.39 1.72 -4.98
CA LEU A 32 -2.47 1.83 -3.85
C LEU A 32 -1.37 0.76 -3.93
N ILE A 33 -0.12 1.19 -3.78
CA ILE A 33 1.03 0.29 -3.66
C ILE A 33 1.53 0.31 -2.21
N LEU A 34 1.47 -0.85 -1.56
CA LEU A 34 2.00 -1.05 -0.22
C LEU A 34 3.46 -1.47 -0.31
N GLY A 35 4.37 -0.56 0.01
CA GLY A 35 5.79 -0.81 -0.03
C GLY A 35 6.27 -1.78 1.06
N ARG A 36 7.53 -2.21 0.94
CA ARG A 36 8.23 -3.03 1.97
C ARG A 36 8.11 -2.49 3.39
N PRO A 37 8.26 -1.17 3.65
CA PRO A 37 8.15 -0.66 5.02
C PRO A 37 6.82 -0.97 5.68
N TRP A 38 5.71 -0.85 4.94
CA TRP A 38 4.38 -1.18 5.45
C TRP A 38 4.23 -2.68 5.67
N MET A 39 4.63 -3.50 4.69
CA MET A 39 4.57 -4.96 4.81
C MET A 39 5.38 -5.50 6.00
N ASP A 40 6.59 -4.98 6.20
CA ASP A 40 7.48 -5.40 7.28
C ASP A 40 6.92 -4.97 8.66
N TRP A 41 6.32 -3.77 8.76
CA TRP A 41 5.68 -3.29 10.00
C TRP A 41 4.49 -4.17 10.42
N HIS A 42 3.65 -4.55 9.47
CA HIS A 42 2.47 -5.38 9.72
C HIS A 42 2.77 -6.88 9.69
N ARG A 43 4.03 -7.29 9.49
CA ARG A 43 4.46 -8.70 9.38
C ARG A 43 3.63 -9.47 8.36
N VAL A 44 3.35 -8.83 7.22
CA VAL A 44 2.53 -9.40 6.16
C VAL A 44 3.17 -10.69 5.65
N THR A 45 2.37 -11.75 5.57
CA THR A 45 2.76 -12.99 4.92
C THR A 45 2.12 -13.06 3.55
N LEU A 46 2.93 -13.06 2.50
CA LEU A 46 2.45 -13.29 1.14
C LEU A 46 2.17 -14.78 0.96
N ALA A 47 0.90 -15.16 1.04
CA ALA A 47 0.49 -16.51 0.72
C ALA A 47 0.75 -16.78 -0.78
N PRO A 48 1.29 -17.96 -1.15
CA PRO A 48 1.39 -18.33 -2.56
C PRO A 48 0.01 -18.28 -3.20
N ALA A 49 -0.06 -17.75 -4.42
CA ALA A 49 -1.31 -17.69 -5.17
C ALA A 49 -1.96 -19.08 -5.18
N LYS A 50 -3.20 -19.18 -4.71
CA LYS A 50 -3.98 -20.42 -4.86
C LYS A 50 -3.96 -20.76 -6.34
N LYS A 51 -3.50 -21.96 -6.69
CA LYS A 51 -3.69 -22.48 -8.05
C LYS A 51 -5.20 -22.49 -8.30
N SER A 52 -5.62 -21.71 -9.28
CA SER A 52 -6.96 -21.71 -9.86
C SER A 52 -7.29 -23.07 -10.47
#